data_AF-A0A0J1BKW4-F1
#
_entry.id   AF-A0A0J1BKW4-F1
#
_cell.length_a   1.000
_cell.length_b   1.000
_cell.length_c   1.000
_cell.angle_alpha   90.00
_cell.angle_beta   90.00
_cell.angle_gamma   90.00
#
_symmetry.space_group_name_H-M   'P 1'
#
loop_
_entity.id
_entity.type
_entity.pdbx_description
1 polymer ?
#
loop_
_entity_poly.entity_id
_entity_poly.type
_entity_poly.pdbx_seq_one_letter_code
_entity_poly.pdbx_strand_id
1 'polypeptide(L)'
;MTIDDGKVTITGVDSDGQMKPLENSDAQQATMLVGSYVASWTSHETATAIGPDDFDQFISDAASAAGMNTDKPFMFSVVGEFSDVRLHVIHGACPIHARMQKIDLPQSERPFESTLPKVRGKLIGVYAKDAVGKLTHPATSTHVHILFENQETGAPVTAHVEQIGLLKGATLMLAK
;
A
#
# COMPACT_ATOMS: atom_id res chain seq x y z
N MET A 1 5.35 -6.06 4.46
CA MET A 1 6.40 -6.35 3.47
C MET A 1 5.89 -5.98 2.09
N THR A 2 6.78 -5.62 1.16
CA THR A 2 6.43 -5.33 -0.24
C THR A 2 7.53 -5.86 -1.13
N ILE A 3 7.13 -6.40 -2.29
CA ILE A 3 8.05 -6.90 -3.32
C ILE A 3 7.93 -5.99 -4.53
N ASP A 4 9.06 -5.46 -5.00
CA ASP A 4 9.14 -4.62 -6.18
C ASP A 4 10.37 -5.03 -7.01
N ASP A 5 10.15 -5.43 -8.27
CA ASP A 5 11.19 -5.94 -9.17
C ASP A 5 12.12 -6.99 -8.52
N GLY A 6 11.53 -7.90 -7.75
CA GLY A 6 12.24 -8.97 -7.03
C GLY A 6 12.96 -8.51 -5.75
N LYS A 7 13.00 -7.21 -5.46
CA LYS A 7 13.52 -6.68 -4.20
C LYS A 7 12.43 -6.73 -3.12
N VAL A 8 12.77 -7.35 -2.00
CA VAL A 8 11.90 -7.43 -0.82
C VAL A 8 12.27 -6.32 0.17
N THR A 9 11.26 -5.54 0.57
CA THR A 9 11.37 -4.56 1.67
C THR A 9 10.45 -4.99 2.81
N ILE A 10 10.99 -5.07 4.02
CA ILE A 10 10.25 -5.42 5.23
C ILE A 10 10.44 -4.29 6.24
N THR A 11 9.34 -3.88 6.86
CA THR A 11 9.33 -2.88 7.92
C THR A 11 8.56 -3.46 9.09
N GLY A 12 9.13 -3.33 10.27
CA GLY A 12 8.51 -3.63 11.56
C GLY A 12 8.40 -2.37 12.40
N VAL A 13 8.13 -2.58 13.68
CA VAL A 13 8.04 -1.52 14.69
C VAL A 13 9.06 -1.83 15.77
N ASP A 14 9.82 -0.82 16.20
CA ASP A 14 10.81 -0.94 17.27
C ASP A 14 10.21 -0.73 18.67
N SER A 15 11.05 -0.77 19.70
CA SER A 15 10.64 -0.61 21.10
C SER A 15 10.08 0.77 21.42
N ASP A 16 10.40 1.79 20.61
CA ASP A 16 9.92 3.16 20.75
C ASP A 16 8.64 3.39 19.93
N GLY A 17 8.11 2.32 19.33
CA GLY A 17 6.92 2.37 18.52
C GLY A 17 7.16 2.99 17.15
N GLN A 18 8.40 3.12 16.67
CA GLN A 18 8.73 3.72 15.38
C GLN A 18 8.94 2.67 14.29
N MET A 19 8.74 3.09 13.03
CA MET A 19 9.02 2.22 11.87
C MET A 19 10.50 1.89 11.78
N LYS A 20 10.81 0.60 11.64
CA LYS A 20 12.18 0.10 11.51
C LYS A 20 12.29 -0.85 10.31
N PRO A 21 13.25 -0.65 9.38
CA PRO A 21 13.59 -1.65 8.38
C PRO A 21 14.03 -2.95 9.06
N LEU A 22 13.51 -4.08 8.58
CA LEU A 22 13.95 -5.39 9.03
C LEU A 22 14.84 -6.00 7.97
N GLU A 23 15.90 -6.67 8.42
CA GLU A 23 16.74 -7.48 7.54
C GLU A 23 15.92 -8.62 6.93
N ASN A 24 16.15 -8.87 5.65
CA ASN A 24 15.58 -10.03 4.97
C ASN A 24 16.30 -11.29 5.44
N SER A 25 15.55 -12.30 5.85
CA SER A 25 16.10 -13.62 6.17
C SER A 25 15.20 -14.73 5.64
N ASP A 26 15.79 -15.87 5.29
CA ASP A 26 15.04 -17.04 4.81
C ASP A 26 14.08 -17.62 5.86
N ALA A 27 14.20 -17.21 7.13
CA ALA A 27 13.31 -17.61 8.21
C ALA A 27 12.00 -16.81 8.25
N GLN A 28 11.92 -15.65 7.58
CA GLN A 28 10.70 -14.84 7.54
C GLN A 28 9.70 -15.44 6.57
N GLN A 29 8.44 -15.54 7.01
CA GLN A 29 7.35 -16.06 6.21
C GLN A 29 6.20 -15.05 6.15
N ALA A 30 5.54 -15.00 5.00
CA ALA A 30 4.31 -14.23 4.83
C ALA A 30 3.11 -15.13 5.10
N THR A 31 2.27 -14.77 6.07
CA THR A 31 0.99 -15.45 6.32
C THR A 31 0.07 -15.36 5.09
N MET A 32 0.17 -14.26 4.36
CA MET A 32 -0.50 -14.03 3.07
C MET A 32 0.43 -13.26 2.16
N LEU A 33 0.56 -13.72 0.92
CA LEU A 33 1.31 -13.05 -0.13
C LEU A 33 0.46 -13.00 -1.39
N VAL A 34 0.30 -11.80 -1.93
CA VAL A 34 -0.31 -11.58 -3.25
C VAL A 34 0.68 -10.83 -4.11
N GLY A 35 0.85 -11.31 -5.33
CA GLY A 35 1.72 -10.72 -6.31
C GLY A 35 1.52 -11.39 -7.67
N SER A 36 2.05 -10.75 -8.69
CA SER A 36 2.13 -11.30 -10.04
C SER A 36 3.46 -10.93 -10.64
N TYR A 37 3.96 -11.79 -11.53
CA TYR A 37 5.01 -11.39 -12.45
C TYR A 37 4.40 -10.51 -13.54
N VAL A 38 4.82 -9.25 -13.62
CA VAL A 38 4.34 -8.31 -14.63
C VAL A 38 5.43 -8.12 -15.68
N ALA A 39 5.21 -8.67 -16.88
CA ALA A 39 6.20 -8.64 -17.95
C ALA A 39 6.42 -7.21 -18.51
N SER A 40 5.35 -6.41 -18.55
CA SER A 40 5.42 -5.03 -19.01
C SER A 40 4.31 -4.18 -18.39
N TRP A 41 4.54 -2.87 -18.37
CA TRP A 41 3.61 -1.87 -17.85
C TRP A 41 3.18 -0.91 -18.96
N THR A 42 1.95 -0.42 -18.89
CA THR A 42 1.52 0.81 -19.57
C THR A 42 1.48 1.96 -18.57
N SER A 43 1.81 3.17 -19.01
CA SER A 43 1.94 4.35 -18.15
C SER A 43 0.85 5.37 -18.42
N HIS A 44 0.22 5.87 -17.34
CA HIS A 44 -0.90 6.79 -17.37
C HIS A 44 -0.67 7.90 -16.34
N GLU A 45 -0.32 9.10 -16.79
CA GLU A 45 -0.04 10.24 -15.91
C GLU A 45 -1.33 10.94 -15.46
N THR A 46 -1.39 11.32 -14.18
CA THR A 46 -2.51 12.08 -13.63
C THR A 46 -2.44 13.54 -14.09
N ALA A 47 -3.40 13.96 -14.92
CA ALA A 47 -3.48 15.35 -15.40
C ALA A 47 -3.84 16.35 -14.28
N THR A 48 -4.56 15.88 -13.26
CA THR A 48 -4.99 16.61 -12.07
C THR A 48 -4.70 15.79 -10.81
N ALA A 49 -4.76 16.42 -9.64
CA ALA A 49 -4.72 15.67 -8.39
C ALA A 49 -5.99 14.80 -8.26
N ILE A 50 -5.85 13.64 -7.62
CA ILE A 50 -6.93 12.71 -7.28
C ILE A 50 -7.06 12.69 -5.77
N GLY A 51 -8.27 12.99 -5.28
CA GLY A 51 -8.57 12.96 -3.85
C GLY A 51 -8.55 11.53 -3.29
N PRO A 52 -8.37 11.36 -1.97
CA PRO A 52 -8.31 10.02 -1.40
C PRO A 52 -9.58 9.18 -1.56
N ASP A 53 -10.75 9.83 -1.51
CA ASP A 53 -12.05 9.16 -1.69
C ASP A 53 -12.27 8.70 -3.14
N ASP A 54 -11.55 9.29 -4.10
CA ASP A 54 -11.66 9.00 -5.54
C ASP A 54 -10.60 7.98 -6.02
N PHE A 55 -9.68 7.55 -5.16
CA PHE A 55 -8.52 6.74 -5.54
C PHE A 55 -8.93 5.42 -6.22
N ASP A 56 -9.82 4.65 -5.59
CA ASP A 56 -10.26 3.35 -6.11
C ASP A 56 -11.00 3.48 -7.45
N GLN A 57 -11.85 4.51 -7.56
CA GLN A 57 -12.58 4.82 -8.78
C GLN A 57 -11.62 5.19 -9.91
N PHE A 58 -10.60 6.02 -9.62
CA PHE A 58 -9.56 6.38 -10.57
C PHE A 58 -8.79 5.15 -11.10
N ILE A 59 -8.37 4.23 -10.23
CA ILE A 59 -7.68 3.00 -10.64
C ILE A 59 -8.57 2.15 -11.56
N SER A 60 -9.85 1.98 -11.20
CA SER A 60 -10.83 1.23 -11.99
C SER A 60 -11.05 1.86 -13.37
N ASP A 61 -11.26 3.17 -13.42
CA ASP A 61 -11.55 3.88 -14.67
C ASP A 61 -10.35 3.88 -15.62
N ALA A 62 -9.15 4.10 -15.09
CA ALA A 62 -7.92 4.03 -15.87
C ALA A 62 -7.68 2.61 -16.42
N ALA A 63 -7.90 1.57 -15.61
CA ALA A 63 -7.79 0.19 -16.03
C ALA A 63 -8.80 -0.18 -17.12
N SER A 64 -10.06 0.22 -16.93
CA SER A 64 -11.14 0.02 -17.92
C SER A 64 -10.82 0.73 -19.24
N ALA A 65 -10.36 1.99 -19.18
CA ALA A 65 -9.94 2.76 -20.35
C ALA A 65 -8.74 2.14 -21.08
N ALA A 66 -7.86 1.43 -20.36
CA ALA A 66 -6.77 0.65 -20.92
C ALA A 66 -7.19 -0.73 -21.47
N GLY A 67 -8.49 -1.06 -21.41
CA GLY A 67 -9.05 -2.33 -21.91
C GLY A 67 -8.90 -3.51 -20.94
N MET A 68 -8.57 -3.26 -19.67
CA MET A 68 -8.47 -4.31 -18.66
C MET A 68 -9.87 -4.73 -18.17
N ASN A 69 -10.03 -6.01 -17.84
CA ASN A 69 -11.25 -6.49 -17.19
C ASN A 69 -11.18 -6.22 -15.67
N THR A 70 -11.89 -5.19 -15.22
CA THR A 70 -11.95 -4.79 -13.79
C THR A 70 -12.78 -5.75 -12.93
N ASP A 71 -13.45 -6.75 -13.51
CA ASP A 71 -14.08 -7.84 -12.77
C ASP A 71 -13.07 -8.87 -12.27
N LYS A 72 -11.81 -8.80 -12.72
CA LYS A 72 -10.74 -9.70 -12.29
C LYS A 72 -9.68 -8.93 -11.50
N PRO A 73 -9.05 -9.57 -10.49
CA PRO A 73 -7.94 -8.95 -9.81
C PRO A 73 -6.77 -8.62 -10.75
N PHE A 74 -6.13 -7.47 -10.55
CA PHE A 74 -4.92 -7.09 -11.28
C PHE A 74 -3.94 -6.30 -10.43
N MET A 75 -2.66 -6.41 -10.76
CA MET A 75 -1.60 -5.61 -10.15
C MET A 75 -1.51 -4.24 -10.81
N PHE A 76 -1.26 -3.22 -10.00
CA PHE A 76 -0.93 -1.87 -10.45
C PHE A 76 0.20 -1.29 -9.62
N SER A 77 0.87 -0.27 -10.13
CA SER A 77 1.81 0.54 -9.37
C SER A 77 1.57 2.01 -9.64
N VAL A 78 1.87 2.89 -8.67
CA VAL A 78 1.82 4.33 -8.89
C VAL A 78 3.14 4.93 -8.41
N VAL A 79 3.81 5.72 -9.24
CA VAL A 79 5.02 6.45 -8.84
C VAL A 79 4.72 7.93 -8.83
N GLY A 80 5.11 8.64 -7.77
CA GLY A 80 4.92 10.08 -7.72
C GLY A 80 4.92 10.65 -6.31
N GLU A 81 4.22 11.77 -6.17
CA GLU A 81 3.92 12.40 -4.89
C GLU A 81 2.47 12.16 -4.51
N PHE A 82 2.25 11.91 -3.23
CA PHE A 82 0.97 11.53 -2.64
C PHE A 82 0.59 12.51 -1.55
N SER A 83 -0.71 12.66 -1.31
CA SER A 83 -1.27 13.48 -0.22
C SER A 83 -2.15 12.65 0.70
N ASP A 84 -2.35 13.13 1.92
CA ASP A 84 -3.28 12.55 2.91
C ASP A 84 -3.08 11.03 3.10
N VAL A 85 -1.83 10.62 3.20
CA VAL A 85 -1.46 9.20 3.27
C VAL A 85 -1.63 8.71 4.68
N ARG A 86 -2.66 7.91 4.93
CA ARG A 86 -2.83 7.18 6.17
C ARG A 86 -2.26 5.79 6.00
N LEU A 87 -1.37 5.40 6.90
CA LEU A 87 -0.65 4.14 6.80
C LEU A 87 -0.45 3.48 8.15
N HIS A 88 -0.20 2.18 8.11
CA HIS A 88 0.18 1.43 9.29
C HIS A 88 1.21 0.33 9.01
N VAL A 89 1.93 -0.06 10.06
CA VAL A 89 2.77 -1.26 10.10
C VAL A 89 2.29 -2.13 11.25
N ILE A 90 1.94 -3.37 10.92
CA ILE A 90 1.47 -4.36 11.90
C ILE A 90 2.61 -4.73 12.86
N HIS A 91 2.29 -4.81 14.15
CA HIS A 91 3.17 -5.34 15.18
C HIS A 91 2.36 -6.21 16.14
N GLY A 92 2.32 -7.52 15.93
CA GLY A 92 1.48 -8.44 16.70
C GLY A 92 -0.01 -8.43 16.30
N ALA A 93 -0.61 -7.25 16.10
CA ALA A 93 -2.03 -7.12 15.74
C ALA A 93 -2.30 -6.07 14.65
N CYS A 94 -3.41 -6.25 13.92
CA CYS A 94 -3.92 -5.27 12.95
C CYS A 94 -4.69 -4.15 13.68
N PRO A 95 -4.32 -2.86 13.48
CA PRO A 95 -4.94 -1.74 14.21
C PRO A 95 -6.44 -1.61 13.92
N ILE A 96 -6.84 -1.85 12.67
CA ILE A 96 -8.24 -1.76 12.25
C ILE A 96 -9.08 -2.86 12.91
N HIS A 97 -8.57 -4.10 12.93
CA HIS A 97 -9.24 -5.20 13.61
C HIS A 97 -9.38 -4.94 15.12
N ALA A 98 -8.30 -4.48 15.78
CA ALA A 98 -8.33 -4.18 17.20
C ALA A 98 -9.34 -3.06 17.53
N ARG A 99 -9.38 -1.98 16.74
CA ARG A 99 -10.38 -0.91 16.87
C ARG A 99 -11.81 -1.41 16.68
N MET A 100 -12.07 -2.20 15.64
CA MET A 100 -13.39 -2.77 15.36
C MET A 100 -13.88 -3.68 16.49
N GLN A 101 -12.98 -4.45 17.10
CA GLN A 101 -13.28 -5.39 18.18
C GLN A 101 -13.13 -4.80 19.59
N LYS A 102 -12.73 -3.52 19.71
CA LYS A 102 -12.42 -2.84 20.98
C LYS A 102 -11.40 -3.61 21.84
N ILE A 103 -10.40 -4.20 21.20
CA ILE A 103 -9.31 -4.92 21.87
C ILE A 103 -8.27 -3.90 22.30
N ASP A 104 -7.92 -3.88 23.58
CA ASP A 104 -6.79 -3.10 24.09
C ASP A 104 -5.49 -3.88 23.84
N LEU A 105 -4.61 -3.33 23.01
CA LEU A 105 -3.36 -3.97 22.65
C LEU A 105 -2.26 -3.62 23.66
N PRO A 106 -1.52 -4.61 24.18
CA PRO A 106 -0.37 -4.34 25.05
C PRO A 106 0.65 -3.51 24.28
N GLN A 107 1.43 -2.69 24.99
CA GLN A 107 2.39 -1.77 24.36
C GLN A 107 3.36 -2.48 23.41
N SER A 108 3.76 -3.72 23.73
CA SER A 108 4.62 -4.58 22.92
C SER A 108 3.96 -5.14 21.65
N GLU A 109 2.68 -4.91 21.43
CA GLU A 109 1.92 -5.33 20.24
C GLU A 109 1.18 -4.15 19.61
N ARG A 110 1.60 -2.92 19.93
CA ARG A 110 0.99 -1.74 19.31
C ARG A 110 1.54 -1.56 17.90
N PRO A 111 0.67 -1.54 16.88
CA PRO A 111 1.08 -1.22 15.52
C PRO A 111 1.52 0.25 15.44
N PHE A 112 2.33 0.55 14.42
CA PHE A 112 2.61 1.93 14.04
C PHE A 112 1.48 2.43 13.16
N GLU A 113 0.96 3.63 13.42
CA GLU A 113 -0.02 4.33 12.60
C GLU A 113 0.45 5.78 12.37
N SER A 114 0.32 6.29 11.16
CA SER A 114 0.67 7.67 10.86
C SER A 114 -0.18 8.25 9.73
N THR A 115 -0.28 9.57 9.72
CA THR A 115 -0.85 10.35 8.61
C THR A 115 0.21 11.29 8.08
N LEU A 116 0.65 11.06 6.86
CA LEU A 116 1.62 11.90 6.17
C LEU A 116 0.87 12.87 5.25
N PRO A 117 1.00 14.19 5.45
CA PRO A 117 0.31 15.17 4.60
C PRO A 117 0.82 15.12 3.15
N LYS A 118 2.10 14.80 2.99
CA LYS A 118 2.74 14.62 1.68
C LYS A 118 3.90 13.64 1.76
N VAL A 119 4.00 12.73 0.80
CA VAL A 119 5.12 11.78 0.70
C VAL A 119 5.39 11.43 -0.77
N ARG A 120 6.66 11.29 -1.13
CA ARG A 120 7.08 10.79 -2.44
C ARG A 120 7.44 9.31 -2.33
N GLY A 121 7.02 8.51 -3.29
CA GLY A 121 7.34 7.08 -3.26
C GLY A 121 6.75 6.30 -4.43
N LYS A 122 6.62 5.00 -4.22
CA LYS A 122 6.00 4.06 -5.15
C LYS A 122 4.94 3.24 -4.43
N LEU A 123 3.73 3.21 -4.96
CA LEU A 123 2.68 2.30 -4.55
C LEU A 123 2.82 0.98 -5.32
N ILE A 124 2.62 -0.13 -4.62
CA ILE A 124 2.39 -1.44 -5.21
C ILE A 124 1.02 -1.89 -4.70
N GLY A 125 0.09 -2.12 -5.62
CA GLY A 125 -1.29 -2.41 -5.28
C GLY A 125 -1.85 -3.58 -6.05
N VAL A 126 -2.86 -4.22 -5.47
CA VAL A 126 -3.78 -5.11 -6.16
C VAL A 126 -5.17 -4.48 -6.14
N TYR A 127 -5.79 -4.38 -7.31
CA TYR A 127 -7.21 -4.07 -7.43
C TYR A 127 -7.97 -5.38 -7.45
N ALA A 128 -9.00 -5.53 -6.63
CA ALA A 128 -9.83 -6.73 -6.51
C ALA A 128 -11.21 -6.38 -5.91
N LYS A 129 -12.13 -5.87 -6.73
CA LYS A 129 -13.47 -5.41 -6.30
C LYS A 129 -14.33 -6.46 -5.56
N ASP A 130 -14.17 -7.74 -5.90
CA ASP A 130 -15.00 -8.84 -5.33
C ASP A 130 -14.31 -9.54 -4.15
N ALA A 131 -13.15 -9.04 -3.70
CA ALA A 131 -12.38 -9.59 -2.58
C ALA A 131 -12.39 -8.68 -1.33
N VAL A 132 -13.37 -7.76 -1.25
CA VAL A 132 -13.57 -6.85 -0.13
C VAL A 132 -13.66 -7.61 1.19
N GLY A 133 -12.80 -7.26 2.15
CA GLY A 133 -12.75 -7.89 3.47
C GLY A 133 -12.11 -9.29 3.53
N LYS A 134 -11.61 -9.80 2.39
CA LYS A 134 -10.79 -11.03 2.32
C LYS A 134 -9.35 -10.74 1.91
N LEU A 135 -9.19 -9.87 0.90
CA LEU A 135 -7.90 -9.43 0.39
C LEU A 135 -7.67 -7.92 0.56
N THR A 136 -8.74 -7.12 0.54
CA THR A 136 -8.67 -5.65 0.66
C THR A 136 -9.27 -5.18 1.98
N HIS A 137 -9.04 -3.90 2.34
CA HIS A 137 -9.68 -3.30 3.51
C HIS A 137 -11.21 -3.33 3.39
N PRO A 138 -11.96 -3.35 4.51
CA PRO A 138 -13.41 -3.18 4.47
C PRO A 138 -13.76 -1.90 3.73
N ALA A 139 -14.54 -2.01 2.65
CA ALA A 139 -14.97 -0.93 1.77
C ALA A 139 -13.97 -0.41 0.70
N THR A 140 -12.79 -1.01 0.53
CA THR A 140 -11.89 -0.67 -0.59
C THR A 140 -11.82 -1.79 -1.62
N SER A 141 -11.74 -1.41 -2.90
CA SER A 141 -11.46 -2.33 -4.01
C SER A 141 -9.96 -2.54 -4.20
N THR A 142 -9.11 -1.84 -3.45
CA THR A 142 -7.65 -1.97 -3.53
C THR A 142 -7.02 -2.42 -2.21
N HIS A 143 -5.91 -3.16 -2.31
CA HIS A 143 -4.97 -3.40 -1.23
C HIS A 143 -3.61 -2.86 -1.65
N VAL A 144 -3.10 -1.86 -0.94
CA VAL A 144 -1.96 -1.06 -1.39
C VAL A 144 -0.91 -0.97 -0.31
N HIS A 145 0.34 -1.18 -0.70
CA HIS A 145 1.49 -0.79 0.10
C HIS A 145 2.23 0.36 -0.57
N ILE A 146 2.85 1.21 0.25
CA ILE A 146 3.76 2.26 -0.19
C ILE A 146 5.20 1.85 0.11
N LEU A 147 6.11 2.13 -0.82
CA LEU A 147 7.57 2.14 -0.66
C LEU A 147 8.03 3.59 -0.68
N PHE A 148 8.70 4.03 0.38
CA PHE A 148 9.17 5.41 0.52
C PHE A 148 10.40 5.48 1.43
N GLU A 149 11.07 6.63 1.40
CA GLU A 149 12.18 6.91 2.31
C GLU A 149 11.64 7.45 3.64
N ASN A 150 12.02 6.83 4.75
CA ASN A 150 11.70 7.36 6.08
C ASN A 150 12.47 8.67 6.28
N GLN A 151 11.76 9.77 6.54
CA GLN A 151 12.36 11.11 6.62
C GLN A 151 13.32 11.31 7.79
N GLU A 152 13.20 10.52 8.85
CA GLU A 152 14.06 10.62 10.04
C GLU A 152 15.36 9.83 9.86
N THR A 153 15.28 8.66 9.22
CA THR A 153 16.39 7.71 9.13
C THR A 153 17.05 7.65 7.75
N GLY A 154 16.38 8.18 6.71
CA GLY A 154 16.80 8.02 5.31
C GLY A 154 16.69 6.60 4.78
N ALA A 155 16.13 5.66 5.55
CA ALA A 155 16.06 4.26 5.17
C ALA A 155 14.83 3.96 4.30
N PRO A 156 14.92 3.04 3.32
CA PRO A 156 13.75 2.58 2.58
C PRO A 156 12.84 1.76 3.50
N VAL A 157 11.57 2.13 3.55
CA VAL A 157 10.54 1.45 4.34
C VAL A 157 9.31 1.16 3.50
N THR A 158 8.46 0.27 4.01
CA THR A 158 7.15 0.01 3.44
C THR A 158 6.07 -0.09 4.50
N ALA A 159 4.87 0.38 4.16
CA ALA A 159 3.72 0.32 5.05
C ALA A 159 2.46 0.00 4.26
N HIS A 160 1.46 -0.55 4.95
CA HIS A 160 0.13 -0.71 4.39
C HIS A 160 -0.56 0.65 4.32
N VAL A 161 -1.27 0.94 3.24
CA VAL A 161 -1.96 2.20 3.01
C VAL A 161 -3.46 1.99 3.27
N GLU A 162 -4.00 2.77 4.21
CA GLU A 162 -5.44 2.81 4.48
C GLU A 162 -6.16 3.83 3.60
N GLN A 163 -5.48 4.94 3.29
CA GLN A 163 -6.03 6.05 2.51
C GLN A 163 -4.88 6.77 1.80
N ILE A 164 -5.09 7.23 0.57
CA ILE A 164 -4.08 7.98 -0.19
C ILE A 164 -4.70 8.82 -1.31
N GLY A 165 -4.26 10.08 -1.42
CA GLY A 165 -4.48 10.93 -2.60
C GLY A 165 -3.27 10.93 -3.53
N LEU A 166 -3.50 11.19 -4.81
CA LEU A 166 -2.45 11.33 -5.82
C LEU A 166 -2.29 12.80 -6.18
N LEU A 167 -1.07 13.33 -6.14
CA LEU A 167 -0.82 14.66 -6.70
C LEU A 167 -0.73 14.59 -8.23
N LYS A 168 -0.93 15.74 -8.88
CA LYS A 168 -0.76 15.91 -10.33
C LYS A 168 0.64 15.43 -10.75
N GLY A 169 0.71 14.70 -11.85
CA GLY A 169 1.96 14.15 -12.39
C GLY A 169 2.36 12.81 -11.78
N ALA A 170 1.56 12.24 -10.87
CA ALA A 170 1.73 10.85 -10.48
C ALA A 170 1.47 9.94 -11.69
N THR A 171 2.27 8.90 -11.86
CA THR A 171 2.15 7.96 -12.98
C THR A 171 1.60 6.63 -12.49
N LEU A 172 0.39 6.29 -12.94
CA LEU A 172 -0.20 4.97 -12.79
C LEU A 172 0.38 4.02 -13.84
N MET A 173 0.87 2.89 -13.36
CA MET A 173 1.40 1.79 -14.15
C MET A 173 0.41 0.63 -14.09
N LEU A 174 -0.12 0.23 -15.24
CA LEU A 174 -1.06 -0.89 -15.36
C LEU A 174 -0.41 -2.06 -16.08
N ALA A 175 -0.55 -3.26 -15.50
CA ALA A 175 0.03 -4.48 -16.04
C ALA A 175 -0.53 -4.80 -17.43
N LYS A 176 0.35 -5.19 -18.35
CA LYS A 176 0.02 -5.59 -19.73
C LYS A 176 0.43 -7.03 -20.00
#